data_AF-A0A2H6ATZ9-F1
#
_entry.id   AF-A0A2H6ATZ9-F1
#
_cell.length_a   1.000
_cell.length_b   1.000
_cell.length_c   1.000
_cell.angle_alpha   90.00
_cell.angle_beta   90.00
_cell.angle_gamma   90.00
#
_symmetry.space_group_name_H-M   'P 1'
#
loop_
_entity.id
_entity.type
_entity.pdbx_description
1 polymer ?
#
loop_
_entity_poly.entity_id
_entity_poly.type
_entity_poly.pdbx_seq_one_letter_code
_entity_poly.pdbx_strand_id
1 'polypeptide(L)'
;MLAYGPLLDEEGRELLRIRRVVGHWKGGLIVEAEDVPDRTHAEFLRGLRVYVPRSALPEPGEEEYYHVDLVGLRVFDEEGRDLGRVLAVHDFGGGEILEYGHDRRHTHMILFTRDTVPEVDLENRRIVVRPPAEVVVPPAPAAEGGPETAEGEEGAAPTATPEAAGGFAGMRRRPGGRRRSAPRGRTEEER
;
A
#
# COMPACT_ATOMS: atom_id res chain seq x y z
N MET A 1 10.83 -13.25 27.54
CA MET A 1 9.49 -13.86 27.53
C MET A 1 8.56 -12.84 26.92
N LEU A 2 7.81 -13.19 25.86
CA LEU A 2 6.96 -12.22 25.17
C LEU A 2 5.70 -11.97 26.01
N ALA A 3 5.50 -10.73 26.43
CA ALA A 3 4.62 -10.37 27.54
C ALA A 3 3.25 -9.79 27.11
N TYR A 4 2.77 -10.16 25.91
CA TYR A 4 1.55 -9.61 25.29
C TYR A 4 0.24 -9.92 26.03
N GLY A 5 0.29 -10.63 27.16
CA GLY A 5 -0.87 -10.92 28.00
C GLY A 5 -1.84 -11.93 27.37
N PRO A 6 -3.12 -11.92 27.79
CA PRO A 6 -4.17 -12.67 27.12
C PRO A 6 -4.48 -12.03 25.76
N LEU A 7 -4.69 -12.88 24.74
CA LEU A 7 -5.18 -12.41 23.45
C LEU A 7 -6.70 -12.32 23.47
N LEU A 8 -7.24 -11.35 22.75
CA LEU A 8 -8.65 -10.99 22.75
C LEU A 8 -9.34 -11.28 21.40
N ASP A 9 -10.66 -11.42 21.40
CA ASP A 9 -11.49 -11.47 20.19
C ASP A 9 -11.91 -10.08 19.66
N GLU A 10 -12.75 -10.03 18.62
CA GLU A 10 -13.25 -8.77 18.04
C GLU A 10 -14.13 -7.96 19.02
N GLU A 11 -14.71 -8.61 20.03
CA GLU A 11 -15.47 -7.98 21.11
C GLU A 11 -14.64 -7.62 22.36
N GLY A 12 -13.33 -7.91 22.36
CA GLY A 12 -12.41 -7.58 23.46
C GLY A 12 -12.47 -8.53 24.67
N ARG A 13 -13.07 -9.73 24.52
CA ARG A 13 -13.09 -10.79 25.55
C ARG A 13 -11.81 -11.61 25.48
N GLU A 14 -11.35 -12.18 26.60
CA GLU A 14 -10.21 -13.13 26.58
C GLU A 14 -10.54 -14.34 25.70
N LEU A 15 -9.76 -14.52 24.62
CA LEU A 15 -9.93 -15.59 23.63
C LEU A 15 -8.97 -16.76 23.88
N LEU A 16 -7.70 -16.47 24.19
CA LEU A 16 -6.70 -17.48 24.56
C LEU A 16 -5.49 -16.83 25.28
N ARG A 17 -4.88 -17.56 26.22
CA ARG A 17 -3.67 -17.13 26.92
C ARG A 17 -2.42 -17.82 26.37
N ILE A 18 -1.46 -17.04 25.87
CA ILE A 18 -0.18 -17.57 25.38
C ILE A 18 0.62 -18.12 26.57
N ARG A 19 0.93 -19.43 26.53
CA ARG A 19 1.81 -20.10 27.50
C ARG A 19 3.29 -19.94 27.13
N ARG A 20 3.62 -20.12 25.85
CA ARG A 20 4.97 -19.88 25.28
C ARG A 20 4.93 -19.81 23.75
N VAL A 21 5.94 -19.16 23.18
CA VAL A 21 6.30 -19.34 21.77
C VAL A 21 7.08 -20.65 21.63
N VAL A 22 6.67 -21.50 20.69
CA VAL A 22 7.28 -22.80 20.38
C VAL A 22 8.23 -22.71 19.18
N GLY A 23 7.97 -21.77 18.27
CA GLY A 23 8.82 -21.54 17.10
C GLY A 23 8.34 -20.35 16.26
N HIS A 24 9.08 -20.07 15.19
CA HIS A 24 8.73 -19.06 14.19
C HIS A 24 8.52 -19.76 12.84
N TRP A 25 7.57 -19.29 12.05
CA TRP A 25 7.33 -19.72 10.67
C TRP A 25 7.51 -18.53 9.71
N LYS A 26 7.57 -18.78 8.41
CA LYS A 26 7.60 -17.70 7.40
C LYS A 26 6.27 -16.93 7.47
N GLY A 27 6.34 -15.70 8.01
CA GLY A 27 5.18 -14.82 8.18
C GLY A 27 4.35 -15.05 9.46
N GLY A 28 4.88 -15.71 10.51
CA GLY A 28 4.12 -15.86 11.76
C GLY A 28 4.86 -16.52 12.93
N LEU A 29 4.24 -16.44 14.11
CA LEU A 29 4.69 -17.09 15.35
C LEU A 29 3.89 -18.38 15.60
N ILE A 30 4.54 -19.42 16.09
CA ILE A 30 3.90 -20.66 16.55
C ILE A 30 3.87 -20.61 18.08
N VAL A 31 2.67 -20.66 18.67
CA VAL A 31 2.46 -20.52 20.13
C VAL A 31 1.75 -21.75 20.70
N GLU A 32 2.12 -22.10 21.93
CA GLU A 32 1.33 -22.97 22.81
C GLU A 32 0.48 -22.07 23.69
N ALA A 33 -0.82 -22.33 23.75
CA ALA A 33 -1.77 -21.60 24.59
C ALA A 33 -2.31 -22.51 25.70
N GLU A 34 -2.69 -21.93 26.84
CA GLU A 34 -3.18 -22.70 28.00
C GLU A 34 -4.54 -23.35 27.71
N ASP A 35 -5.38 -22.67 26.93
CA ASP A 35 -6.76 -23.04 26.59
C ASP A 35 -6.87 -23.98 25.37
N VAL A 36 -5.74 -24.33 24.75
CA VAL A 36 -5.67 -25.07 23.47
C VAL A 36 -4.83 -26.34 23.63
N PRO A 37 -5.38 -27.41 24.25
CA PRO A 37 -4.63 -28.61 24.63
C PRO A 37 -4.32 -29.54 23.45
N ASP A 38 -5.03 -29.41 22.32
CA ASP A 38 -4.91 -30.30 21.17
C ASP A 38 -5.10 -29.60 19.82
N ARG A 39 -4.80 -30.34 18.75
CA ARG A 39 -4.92 -29.90 17.36
C ARG A 39 -6.36 -29.56 16.95
N THR A 40 -7.37 -30.23 17.51
CA THR A 40 -8.78 -30.00 17.14
C THR A 40 -9.23 -28.63 17.63
N HIS A 41 -8.89 -28.27 18.88
CA HIS A 41 -9.11 -26.93 19.41
C HIS A 41 -8.37 -25.86 18.60
N ALA A 42 -7.10 -26.11 18.23
CA ALA A 42 -6.35 -25.21 17.36
C ALA A 42 -6.98 -25.06 15.95
N GLU A 43 -7.62 -26.11 15.42
CA GLU A 43 -8.28 -26.07 14.12
C GLU A 43 -9.58 -25.25 14.11
N PHE A 44 -10.26 -25.08 15.25
CA PHE A 44 -11.42 -24.18 15.41
C PHE A 44 -11.04 -22.70 15.45
N LEU A 45 -9.84 -22.36 15.94
CA LEU A 45 -9.36 -20.97 16.03
C LEU A 45 -8.84 -20.41 14.68
N ARG A 46 -8.79 -21.23 13.63
CA ARG A 46 -8.27 -20.81 12.32
C ARG A 46 -9.20 -19.79 11.65
N GLY A 47 -8.64 -18.64 11.30
CA GLY A 47 -9.36 -17.56 10.62
C GLY A 47 -10.10 -16.60 11.56
N LEU A 48 -10.09 -16.85 12.87
CA LEU A 48 -10.44 -15.82 13.85
C LEU A 48 -9.39 -14.70 13.81
N ARG A 49 -9.84 -13.46 13.95
CA ARG A 49 -8.95 -12.34 14.25
C ARG A 49 -8.65 -12.33 15.75
N VAL A 50 -7.44 -11.90 16.08
CA VAL A 50 -6.87 -12.03 17.42
C VAL A 50 -6.17 -10.71 17.76
N TYR A 51 -6.51 -10.15 18.91
CA TYR A 51 -6.14 -8.79 19.30
C TYR A 51 -5.27 -8.78 20.55
N VAL A 52 -4.36 -7.82 20.64
CA VAL A 52 -3.53 -7.55 21.83
C VAL A 52 -3.96 -6.19 22.40
N PRO A 53 -4.26 -6.06 23.70
CA PRO A 53 -4.52 -4.76 24.29
C PRO A 53 -3.26 -3.90 24.21
N ARG A 54 -3.38 -2.64 23.75
CA ARG A 54 -2.22 -1.75 23.52
C ARG A 54 -1.33 -1.57 24.76
N SER A 55 -1.89 -1.68 25.96
CA SER A 55 -1.16 -1.63 27.25
C SER A 55 -0.30 -2.87 27.55
N ALA A 56 -0.33 -3.91 26.70
CA ALA A 56 0.53 -5.09 26.78
C ALA A 56 1.58 -5.15 25.64
N LEU A 57 1.62 -4.13 24.78
CA LEU A 57 2.80 -3.84 23.97
C LEU A 57 3.85 -3.18 24.88
N PRO A 58 5.15 -3.50 24.75
CA PRO A 58 6.18 -2.74 25.43
C PRO A 58 6.18 -1.28 24.93
N GLU A 59 6.68 -0.36 25.76
CA GLU A 59 6.91 1.02 25.31
C GLU A 59 8.01 0.98 24.21
N PRO A 60 7.79 1.61 23.05
CA PRO A 60 8.77 1.63 21.97
C PRO A 60 9.95 2.52 22.34
N GLY A 61 11.11 2.29 21.71
CA GLY A 61 12.28 3.16 21.90
C GLY A 61 12.04 4.61 21.44
N GLU A 62 12.90 5.52 21.88
CA GLU A 62 12.99 6.85 21.28
C GLU A 62 13.28 6.69 19.78
N GLU A 63 12.40 7.25 18.92
CA GLU A 63 12.38 7.09 17.45
C GLU A 63 11.78 5.78 16.89
N GLU A 64 11.26 4.87 17.73
CA GLU A 64 10.43 3.73 17.27
C GLU A 64 8.92 4.04 17.39
N TYR A 65 8.11 3.55 16.45
CA TYR A 65 6.66 3.82 16.39
C TYR A 65 5.85 2.60 15.96
N TYR A 66 4.73 2.32 16.65
CA TYR A 66 3.79 1.29 16.19
C TYR A 66 2.93 1.82 15.03
N HIS A 67 2.74 1.03 13.97
CA HIS A 67 1.91 1.41 12.81
C HIS A 67 0.48 1.79 13.20
N VAL A 68 -0.09 1.12 14.20
CA VAL A 68 -1.44 1.40 14.73
C VAL A 68 -1.55 2.74 15.45
N ASP A 69 -0.43 3.38 15.77
CA ASP A 69 -0.36 4.71 16.39
C ASP A 69 -0.22 5.81 15.33
N LEU A 70 0.50 5.52 14.24
CA LEU A 70 0.68 6.38 13.09
C LEU A 70 -0.59 6.50 12.23
N VAL A 71 -1.41 5.45 12.15
CA VAL A 71 -2.65 5.47 11.35
C VAL A 71 -3.70 6.42 11.96
N GLY A 72 -4.23 7.32 11.13
CA GLY A 72 -5.23 8.32 11.49
C GLY A 72 -4.69 9.65 12.04
N LEU A 73 -3.38 9.77 12.26
CA LEU A 73 -2.72 11.04 12.60
C LEU A 73 -2.92 12.10 11.50
N ARG A 74 -2.92 13.38 11.88
CA ARG A 74 -3.04 14.52 10.94
C ARG A 74 -1.68 14.87 10.34
N VAL A 75 -1.63 14.89 9.01
CA VAL A 75 -0.40 15.11 8.24
C VAL A 75 -0.33 16.56 7.79
N PHE A 76 0.82 17.19 8.04
CA PHE A 76 1.13 18.55 7.60
C PHE A 76 2.47 18.58 6.87
N ASP A 77 2.70 19.60 6.05
CA ASP A 77 4.05 19.93 5.56
C ASP A 77 4.78 20.94 6.47
N GLU A 78 6.02 21.27 6.09
CA GLU A 78 6.87 22.24 6.78
C GLU A 78 6.31 23.68 6.77
N GLU A 79 5.39 24.00 5.85
CA GLU A 79 4.64 25.26 5.85
C GLU A 79 3.37 25.20 6.72
N GLY A 80 3.08 24.06 7.35
CA GLY A 80 1.90 23.86 8.20
C GLY A 80 0.59 23.69 7.44
N ARG A 81 0.64 23.38 6.13
CA ARG A 81 -0.57 23.10 5.33
C ARG A 81 -1.06 21.68 5.63
N ASP A 82 -2.36 21.51 5.81
CA ASP A 82 -2.96 20.20 6.08
C ASP A 82 -2.96 19.34 4.82
N LEU A 83 -2.26 18.20 4.85
CA LEU A 83 -2.22 17.21 3.77
C LEU A 83 -3.24 16.08 3.97
N GLY A 84 -3.90 16.06 5.14
CA GLY A 84 -5.00 15.16 5.48
C GLY A 84 -4.66 14.26 6.65
N ARG A 85 -4.77 12.94 6.46
CA ARG A 85 -4.46 11.93 7.49
C ARG A 85 -3.67 10.76 6.94
N VAL A 86 -2.93 10.10 7.83
CA VAL A 86 -2.34 8.77 7.55
C VAL A 86 -3.45 7.74 7.39
N LEU A 87 -3.40 6.95 6.31
CA LEU A 87 -4.42 5.97 5.92
C LEU A 87 -3.94 4.52 6.07
N ALA A 88 -2.62 4.30 5.99
CA ALA A 88 -1.92 3.04 6.23
C ALA A 88 -0.41 3.29 6.43
N VAL A 89 0.28 2.32 7.03
CA VAL A 89 1.73 2.15 6.93
C VAL A 89 1.96 0.80 6.26
N HIS A 90 2.91 0.72 5.34
CA HIS A 90 3.25 -0.50 4.60
C HIS A 90 4.73 -0.82 4.76
N ASP A 91 5.06 -2.04 5.15
CA ASP A 91 6.41 -2.60 5.02
C ASP A 91 6.47 -3.54 3.81
N PHE A 92 7.41 -3.27 2.90
CA PHE A 92 7.68 -4.10 1.72
C PHE A 92 9.03 -4.83 1.80
N GLY A 93 9.68 -4.86 2.98
CA GLY A 93 10.99 -5.45 3.23
C GLY A 93 12.17 -4.59 2.77
N GLY A 94 11.91 -3.34 2.35
CA GLY A 94 12.92 -2.36 1.92
C GLY A 94 12.92 -1.06 2.73
N GLY A 95 12.21 -1.04 3.86
CA GLY A 95 11.86 0.17 4.60
C GLY A 95 10.35 0.44 4.58
N GLU A 96 9.89 1.25 5.53
CA GLU A 96 8.46 1.53 5.73
C GLU A 96 7.98 2.70 4.85
N ILE A 97 6.73 2.58 4.37
CA ILE A 97 6.08 3.57 3.51
C ILE A 97 4.78 4.04 4.17
N LEU A 98 4.70 5.34 4.44
CA LEU A 98 3.56 6.05 4.99
C LEU A 98 2.58 6.44 3.86
N GLU A 99 1.36 5.92 3.88
CA GLU A 99 0.27 6.32 2.97
C GLU A 99 -0.58 7.41 3.65
N TYR A 100 -0.75 8.56 2.99
CA TYR A 100 -1.57 9.65 3.53
C TYR A 100 -2.39 10.39 2.47
N GLY A 101 -3.50 11.01 2.90
CA GLY A 101 -4.32 11.84 2.04
C GLY A 101 -5.57 12.37 2.73
N HIS A 102 -6.37 13.14 1.99
CA HIS A 102 -7.70 13.57 2.44
C HIS A 102 -8.76 12.46 2.27
N ASP A 103 -8.59 11.60 1.27
CA ASP A 103 -9.46 10.45 0.98
C ASP A 103 -8.63 9.27 0.44
N ARG A 104 -9.28 8.12 0.20
CA ARG A 104 -8.64 6.90 -0.33
C ARG A 104 -8.58 6.82 -1.87
N ARG A 105 -8.68 7.96 -2.56
CA ARG A 105 -8.58 8.08 -4.03
C ARG A 105 -7.34 8.90 -4.43
N HIS A 106 -7.01 9.91 -3.63
CA HIS A 106 -5.89 10.81 -3.84
C HIS A 106 -4.91 10.70 -2.67
N THR A 107 -4.17 9.59 -2.66
CA THR A 107 -3.21 9.22 -1.62
C THR A 107 -1.78 9.44 -2.10
N HIS A 108 -0.95 10.02 -1.25
CA HIS A 108 0.49 10.12 -1.41
C HIS A 108 1.15 9.00 -0.61
N MET A 109 2.30 8.52 -1.08
CA MET A 109 3.11 7.52 -0.41
C MET A 109 4.54 8.05 -0.29
N ILE A 110 5.07 8.06 0.93
CA ILE A 110 6.42 8.55 1.24
C ILE A 110 7.13 7.55 2.14
N LEU A 111 8.46 7.44 2.04
CA LEU A 111 9.23 6.67 3.01
C LEU A 111 9.06 7.26 4.41
N PHE A 112 9.01 6.41 5.43
CA PHE A 112 9.02 6.82 6.84
C PHE A 112 10.47 6.86 7.35
N THR A 113 11.21 7.92 7.02
CA THR A 113 12.59 8.16 7.48
C THR A 113 12.71 9.58 8.04
N ARG A 114 13.77 9.85 8.83
CA ARG A 114 14.00 11.17 9.46
C ARG A 114 14.10 12.34 8.46
N ASP A 115 14.55 12.07 7.24
CA ASP A 115 14.66 13.07 6.17
C ASP A 115 13.31 13.50 5.59
N THR A 116 12.34 12.57 5.55
CA THR A 116 11.00 12.73 4.97
C THR A 116 9.91 12.92 6.00
N VAL A 117 10.17 12.55 7.26
CA VAL A 117 9.30 12.65 8.42
C VAL A 117 10.14 13.16 9.62
N PRO A 118 10.43 14.48 9.68
CA PRO A 118 11.28 15.03 10.73
C PRO A 118 10.62 15.13 12.11
N GLU A 119 9.28 15.23 12.18
CA GLU A 119 8.54 15.34 13.45
C GLU A 119 7.33 14.38 13.48
N VAL A 120 7.22 13.60 14.56
CA VAL A 120 6.05 12.79 14.91
C VAL A 120 5.61 13.16 16.33
N ASP A 121 4.35 13.55 16.47
CA ASP A 121 3.78 14.15 17.69
C ASP A 121 2.52 13.35 18.05
N LEU A 122 2.72 12.29 18.84
CA LEU A 122 1.65 11.34 19.20
C LEU A 122 0.62 11.97 20.16
N GLU A 123 1.02 12.96 20.96
CA GLU A 123 0.15 13.65 21.92
C GLU A 123 -0.89 14.53 21.22
N ASN A 124 -0.45 15.41 20.32
CA ASN A 124 -1.33 16.26 19.52
C ASN A 124 -1.85 15.55 18.26
N ARG A 125 -1.47 14.27 18.08
CA ARG A 125 -1.81 13.38 16.97
C ARG A 125 -1.46 13.95 15.59
N ARG A 126 -0.26 14.51 15.49
CA ARG A 126 0.28 15.28 14.36
C ARG A 126 1.54 14.61 13.83
N ILE A 127 1.79 14.74 12.52
CA ILE A 127 3.02 14.30 11.86
C ILE A 127 3.37 15.32 10.77
N VAL A 128 4.63 15.73 10.72
CA VAL A 128 5.16 16.64 9.70
C VAL A 128 5.90 15.81 8.65
N VAL A 129 5.60 16.05 7.37
CA VAL A 129 6.29 15.40 6.26
C VAL A 129 7.01 16.43 5.38
N ARG A 130 8.21 16.07 4.93
CA ARG A 130 8.96 16.74 3.88
C ARG A 130 8.96 15.84 2.64
N PRO A 131 8.07 16.09 1.66
CA PRO A 131 8.18 15.45 0.36
C PRO A 131 9.55 15.76 -0.27
N PRO A 132 10.29 14.77 -0.81
CA PRO A 132 11.46 15.07 -1.63
C PRO A 132 11.01 15.87 -2.85
N ALA A 133 11.79 16.89 -3.24
CA ALA A 133 11.41 17.83 -4.29
C ALA A 133 10.98 17.11 -5.58
N GLU A 134 9.78 17.43 -6.06
CA GLU A 134 9.18 16.77 -7.23
C GLU A 134 9.97 17.11 -8.50
N VAL A 135 10.88 16.22 -8.89
CA VAL A 135 11.61 16.34 -10.16
C VAL A 135 10.67 16.00 -11.29
N VAL A 136 9.95 17.03 -11.77
CA VAL A 136 9.19 16.98 -13.02
C VAL A 136 10.18 16.74 -14.16
N VAL A 137 10.38 15.46 -14.51
CA VAL A 137 11.10 15.08 -15.73
C VAL A 137 10.23 15.53 -16.90
N PRO A 138 10.64 16.54 -17.70
CA PRO A 138 9.87 16.91 -18.87
C PRO A 138 9.84 15.72 -19.84
N PRO A 139 8.75 15.50 -20.59
CA PRO A 139 8.73 14.46 -21.61
C PRO A 139 9.90 14.70 -22.56
N ALA A 140 10.75 13.68 -22.72
CA ALA A 140 11.91 13.77 -23.59
C ALA A 140 11.45 14.27 -24.98
N PRO A 141 12.12 15.28 -25.57
CA PRO A 141 11.63 15.90 -26.79
C PRO A 141 11.47 14.82 -27.86
N ALA A 142 10.25 14.71 -28.40
CA ALA A 142 10.00 13.83 -29.52
C ALA A 142 10.95 14.23 -30.65
N ALA A 143 11.66 13.25 -31.22
CA ALA A 143 12.59 13.51 -32.31
C ALA A 143 11.81 13.97 -33.55
N GLU A 144 11.67 15.29 -33.72
CA GLU A 144 11.01 15.88 -34.88
C GLU A 144 11.82 15.55 -36.14
N GLY A 145 11.22 14.76 -37.03
CA GLY A 145 11.82 14.44 -38.32
C GLY A 145 11.90 15.68 -39.20
N GLY A 146 13.12 16.14 -39.50
CA GLY A 146 13.36 17.18 -40.49
C GLY A 146 12.86 16.74 -41.87
N PRO A 147 12.27 17.65 -42.68
CA PRO A 147 11.66 17.30 -43.96
C PRO A 147 12.69 17.05 -45.07
N GLU A 148 12.28 16.24 -46.05
CA GLU A 148 13.05 15.86 -47.23
C GLU A 148 12.75 16.78 -48.43
N THR A 149 13.79 17.41 -48.99
CA THR A 149 13.84 17.91 -50.38
C THR A 149 15.28 17.89 -50.89
N ALA A 150 15.50 17.40 -52.11
CA ALA A 150 16.80 17.36 -52.82
C ALA A 150 17.13 18.74 -53.46
N GLU A 151 18.24 19.02 -54.18
CA GLU A 151 19.30 18.23 -54.84
C GLU A 151 20.68 18.94 -54.62
N GLY A 152 21.87 18.40 -54.93
CA GLY A 152 22.30 17.10 -55.50
C GLY A 152 23.83 17.09 -55.78
N GLU A 153 24.38 15.95 -56.24
CA GLU A 153 25.79 15.70 -56.67
C GLU A 153 26.89 15.84 -55.57
N GLU A 154 28.00 15.09 -55.53
CA GLU A 154 28.52 13.98 -56.36
C GLU A 154 29.40 13.04 -55.50
N GLY A 155 29.56 11.74 -55.84
CA GLY A 155 30.69 10.92 -55.34
C GLY A 155 30.43 9.49 -54.82
N ALA A 156 30.69 8.49 -55.67
CA ALA A 156 31.08 7.09 -55.38
C ALA A 156 30.16 6.14 -54.55
N ALA A 157 29.73 5.06 -55.20
CA ALA A 157 29.12 3.84 -54.63
C ALA A 157 30.18 2.69 -54.57
N PRO A 158 29.88 1.38 -54.34
CA PRO A 158 28.62 0.68 -53.98
C PRO A 158 28.78 -0.26 -52.73
N THR A 159 27.81 -1.08 -52.26
CA THR A 159 27.41 -2.40 -52.84
C THR A 159 26.38 -3.14 -51.95
N ALA A 160 25.51 -3.97 -52.60
CA ALA A 160 24.70 -5.10 -52.08
C ALA A 160 23.43 -4.87 -51.20
N THR A 161 22.29 -5.11 -51.87
CA THR A 161 21.00 -5.71 -51.42
C THR A 161 21.15 -7.19 -50.95
N PRO A 162 20.08 -7.94 -50.56
CA PRO A 162 18.64 -7.63 -50.34
C PRO A 162 18.25 -7.90 -48.85
N GLU A 163 17.04 -8.24 -48.33
CA GLU A 163 15.60 -8.38 -48.69
C GLU A 163 14.81 -8.39 -47.32
N ALA A 164 13.49 -8.59 -47.11
CA ALA A 164 12.25 -8.81 -47.87
C ALA A 164 11.02 -8.44 -47.02
N ALA A 165 9.84 -8.24 -47.65
CA ALA A 165 8.46 -8.26 -47.09
C ALA A 165 8.13 -7.39 -45.84
N GLY A 166 6.97 -6.74 -45.72
CA GLY A 166 5.71 -6.90 -46.45
C GLY A 166 4.53 -6.91 -45.47
N GLY A 167 4.22 -5.77 -44.85
CA GLY A 167 3.10 -5.67 -43.90
C GLY A 167 1.75 -5.48 -44.58
N PHE A 168 0.66 -5.88 -43.91
CA PHE A 168 -0.70 -5.43 -44.28
C PHE A 168 -1.65 -5.28 -43.09
N ALA A 169 -2.70 -4.50 -43.31
CA ALA A 169 -3.77 -4.07 -42.40
C ALA A 169 -4.37 -5.15 -41.47
N GLY A 170 -4.91 -4.85 -40.28
CA GLY A 170 -5.28 -3.54 -39.70
C GLY A 170 -6.73 -3.14 -39.97
N MET A 171 -7.70 -3.60 -39.16
CA MET A 171 -9.14 -3.37 -39.45
C MET A 171 -10.00 -2.95 -38.25
N ARG A 172 -10.11 -1.62 -38.10
CA ARG A 172 -11.33 -0.83 -37.74
C ARG A 172 -12.32 -1.36 -36.68
N ARG A 173 -12.42 -0.59 -35.59
CA ARG A 173 -13.62 -0.13 -34.84
C ARG A 173 -15.00 -0.61 -35.34
N ARG A 174 -15.92 -0.92 -34.40
CA ARG A 174 -17.07 -0.03 -34.04
C ARG A 174 -17.76 -0.44 -32.71
N PRO A 175 -18.54 0.46 -32.07
CA PRO A 175 -19.14 0.25 -30.74
C PRO A 175 -20.66 -0.01 -30.76
N GLY A 176 -21.25 -0.40 -29.62
CA GLY A 176 -22.65 -0.09 -29.34
C GLY A 176 -23.41 -0.95 -28.31
N GLY A 177 -24.04 -0.30 -27.33
CA GLY A 177 -25.15 -0.85 -26.53
C GLY A 177 -24.78 -1.45 -25.16
N ARG A 178 -25.70 -1.50 -24.17
CA ARG A 178 -27.04 -0.88 -24.04
C ARG A 178 -27.35 -0.63 -22.55
N ARG A 179 -28.19 0.37 -22.24
CA ARG A 179 -28.76 0.59 -20.88
C ARG A 179 -29.91 -0.40 -20.59
N ARG A 180 -30.02 -0.84 -19.33
CA ARG A 180 -31.23 -1.21 -18.54
C ARG A 180 -30.78 -1.98 -17.29
N SER A 181 -31.50 -2.09 -16.17
CA SER A 181 -32.47 -1.22 -15.46
C SER A 181 -32.93 -1.98 -14.21
N ALA A 182 -33.06 -1.32 -13.05
CA ALA A 182 -33.57 -1.97 -11.83
C ALA A 182 -35.10 -2.23 -11.89
N PRO A 183 -35.61 -3.10 -11.00
CA PRO A 183 -36.87 -2.82 -10.29
C PRO A 183 -36.70 -2.84 -8.75
N ARG A 184 -37.77 -2.46 -8.03
CA ARG A 184 -37.90 -2.49 -6.56
C ARG A 184 -39.02 -3.47 -6.13
N GLY A 185 -38.95 -3.96 -4.89
CA GLY A 185 -39.99 -4.73 -4.18
C GLY A 185 -39.32 -5.72 -3.23
N ARG A 186 -39.50 -5.78 -1.90
CA ARG A 186 -40.58 -5.41 -0.93
C ARG A 186 -41.58 -6.54 -0.61
N THR A 187 -41.18 -7.38 0.34
CA THR A 187 -41.92 -7.99 1.46
C THR A 187 -40.90 -8.10 2.63
N GLU A 188 -41.16 -7.91 3.93
CA GLU A 188 -42.34 -8.11 4.80
C GLU A 188 -42.42 -9.54 5.38
N GLU A 189 -42.80 -9.65 6.68
CA GLU A 189 -42.79 -10.87 7.55
C GLU A 189 -41.41 -11.46 7.94
N GLU A 190 -41.20 -12.11 9.10
CA GLU A 190 -42.04 -12.30 10.31
C GLU A 190 -41.21 -12.40 11.62
N ARG A 191 -41.83 -12.03 12.76
CA ARG A 191 -41.50 -12.34 14.18
C ARG A 191 -40.09 -12.05 14.73
#